data_AF-C9SU72-F1
#
_entry.id   AF-C9SU72-F1
#
_cell.length_a   1.000
_cell.length_b   1.000
_cell.length_c   1.000
_cell.angle_alpha   90.00
_cell.angle_beta   90.00
_cell.angle_gamma   90.00
#
_symmetry.space_group_name_H-M   'P 1'
#
loop_
_entity.id
_entity.type
_entity.pdbx_description
1 polymer ?
#
loop_
_entity_poly.entity_id
_entity_poly.type
_entity_poly.pdbx_seq_one_letter_code
_entity_poly.pdbx_strand_id
1 'polypeptide(L)'
;MVAYQDHNGTMHLLLANGDTSAPAWAASIMPFDDYLPAWNTPMALTPVYQRGDPSLSLFYYNEFGYLRQVSIHSATDVTQVYGVAETGSSMRFYEATPYTVLAAFTAGWNDTSDDLKIQVLGLDGLLYNYSYQNAWLMAYQYGQWAAKEYVPTMVNNRNPMALTANQAGRVYGTIVQNTSVLIYEWMWEGGNSYKPIGVVNTTLPSG
;
A
#
# COMPACT_ATOMS: atom_id res chain seq x y z
N MET A 1 -5.93 6.15 -13.57
CA MET A 1 -5.48 7.10 -12.54
C MET A 1 -4.11 6.65 -12.03
N VAL A 2 -3.21 7.58 -11.73
CA VAL A 2 -1.88 7.31 -11.16
C VAL A 2 -1.64 8.30 -10.02
N ALA A 3 -1.12 7.84 -8.89
CA ALA A 3 -0.58 8.69 -7.83
C ALA A 3 0.95 8.65 -7.90
N TYR A 4 1.60 9.79 -7.81
CA TYR A 4 3.07 9.87 -7.79
C TYR A 4 3.55 11.04 -6.94
N GLN A 5 4.82 11.00 -6.52
CA GLN A 5 5.49 12.12 -5.86
C GLN A 5 6.51 12.72 -6.84
N ASP A 6 6.54 14.05 -6.96
CA ASP A 6 7.53 14.74 -7.78
C ASP A 6 8.87 14.92 -7.05
N HIS A 7 9.86 15.51 -7.73
CA HIS A 7 11.18 15.75 -7.16
C HIS A 7 11.18 16.74 -5.97
N ASN A 8 10.12 17.53 -5.78
CA ASN A 8 9.96 18.45 -4.67
C ASN A 8 9.28 17.80 -3.47
N GLY A 9 8.92 16.51 -3.55
CA GLY A 9 8.19 15.81 -2.51
C GLY A 9 6.68 16.06 -2.53
N THR A 10 6.14 16.73 -3.56
CA THR A 10 4.70 16.98 -3.68
C THR A 10 4.01 15.76 -4.29
N MET A 11 2.91 15.28 -3.69
CA MET A 11 2.12 14.21 -4.31
C MET A 11 1.09 14.78 -5.30
N HIS A 12 0.98 14.09 -6.44
CA HIS A 12 0.14 14.42 -7.58
C HIS A 12 -0.78 13.27 -7.91
N LEU A 13 -1.97 13.61 -8.39
CA LEU A 13 -2.92 12.69 -8.98
C LEU A 13 -2.98 12.93 -10.49
N LEU A 14 -2.63 11.92 -11.28
CA LEU A 14 -2.76 11.94 -12.73
C LEU A 14 -4.01 11.16 -13.15
N LEU A 15 -4.92 11.85 -13.83
CA LEU A 15 -6.17 11.26 -14.32
C LEU A 15 -6.20 11.26 -15.84
N ALA A 16 -6.59 10.12 -16.39
CA ALA A 16 -6.89 9.96 -17.80
C ALA A 16 -8.32 10.44 -18.03
N ASN A 17 -8.47 11.54 -18.75
CA ASN A 17 -9.74 12.08 -19.20
C ASN A 17 -9.89 11.85 -20.71
N GLY A 18 -11.10 11.64 -21.19
CA GLY A 18 -11.39 11.48 -22.62
C GLY A 18 -11.43 10.03 -23.10
N ASP A 19 -11.36 9.85 -24.43
CA ASP A 19 -11.51 8.55 -25.08
C ASP A 19 -10.41 7.57 -24.66
N THR A 20 -10.81 6.33 -24.40
CA THR A 20 -9.95 5.18 -24.08
C THR A 20 -8.79 4.97 -25.07
N SER A 21 -8.92 5.38 -26.34
CA SER A 21 -7.86 5.25 -27.34
C SER A 21 -6.82 6.38 -27.34
N ALA A 22 -7.14 7.52 -26.72
CA ALA A 22 -6.26 8.69 -26.65
C ALA A 22 -6.55 9.52 -25.39
N PRO A 23 -6.29 8.97 -24.19
CA PRO A 23 -6.57 9.67 -22.95
C PRO A 23 -5.71 10.93 -22.83
N ALA A 24 -6.35 12.06 -22.58
CA ALA A 24 -5.69 13.28 -22.15
C ALA A 24 -5.40 13.17 -20.65
N TRP A 25 -4.12 13.27 -20.28
CA TRP A 25 -3.71 13.17 -18.89
C TRP A 25 -3.64 14.55 -18.25
N ALA A 26 -4.30 14.72 -17.10
CA ALA A 26 -4.24 15.94 -16.30
C ALA A 26 -3.72 15.59 -14.90
N ALA A 27 -2.75 16.38 -14.42
CA ALA A 27 -2.22 16.26 -13.07
C ALA A 27 -2.88 17.30 -12.16
N SER A 28 -3.30 16.89 -10.97
CA SER A 28 -3.67 17.78 -9.88
C SER A 28 -2.76 17.55 -8.68
N ILE A 29 -2.43 18.64 -7.98
CA ILE A 29 -1.73 18.56 -6.70
C ILE A 29 -2.72 18.03 -5.66
N MET A 30 -2.32 17.03 -4.89
CA MET A 30 -3.13 16.54 -3.79
C MET A 30 -3.11 17.57 -2.64
N PRO A 31 -4.28 18.01 -2.12
CA PRO A 31 -4.35 19.01 -1.06
C PRO A 31 -4.01 18.34 0.28
N PHE A 32 -2.79 18.54 0.77
CA PHE A 32 -2.43 18.20 2.15
C PHE A 32 -2.45 19.49 2.98
N ASP A 33 -3.49 19.65 3.78
CA ASP A 33 -3.58 20.79 4.69
C ASP A 33 -2.74 20.55 5.96
N ASP A 34 -2.66 19.29 6.40
CA ASP A 34 -1.86 18.87 7.55
C ASP A 34 -1.12 17.55 7.25
N TYR A 35 0.13 17.47 7.73
CA TYR A 35 1.02 16.31 7.64
C TYR A 35 1.45 15.92 6.22
N LEU A 36 2.47 16.63 5.72
CA LEU A 36 3.02 16.44 4.38
C LEU A 36 3.54 15.00 4.17
N PRO A 37 3.45 14.46 2.94
CA PRO A 37 4.06 13.19 2.62
C PRO A 37 5.57 13.19 2.91
N ALA A 38 6.08 12.09 3.47
CA ALA A 38 7.53 11.91 3.58
C ALA A 38 8.13 11.89 2.17
N TRP A 39 9.38 12.34 2.08
CA TRP A 39 10.09 12.28 0.82
C TRP A 39 10.38 10.82 0.44
N ASN A 40 10.10 10.45 -0.81
CA ASN A 40 10.20 9.09 -1.34
C ASN A 40 9.35 8.07 -0.55
N THR A 41 8.18 8.51 -0.08
CA THR A 41 7.25 7.66 0.65
C THR A 41 6.70 6.54 -0.25
N PRO A 42 6.65 5.28 0.22
CA PRO A 42 5.98 4.23 -0.54
C PRO A 42 4.49 4.54 -0.63
N MET A 43 3.89 4.14 -1.75
CA MET A 43 2.47 4.37 -2.01
C MET A 43 1.79 3.06 -2.35
N ALA A 44 0.61 2.83 -1.79
CA ALA A 44 -0.29 1.76 -2.20
C ALA A 44 -1.68 2.33 -2.47
N LEU A 45 -2.23 2.00 -3.65
CA LEU A 45 -3.53 2.49 -4.10
C LEU A 45 -4.46 1.30 -4.30
N THR A 46 -5.65 1.34 -3.72
CA THR A 46 -6.67 0.29 -3.89
C THR A 46 -8.06 0.89 -4.08
N PRO A 47 -8.91 0.34 -4.96
CA PRO A 47 -10.32 0.74 -5.05
C PRO A 47 -11.05 0.38 -3.77
N VAL A 48 -12.01 1.20 -3.35
CA VAL A 48 -13.00 0.92 -2.33
C VAL A 48 -14.35 0.90 -3.01
N TYR A 49 -14.99 -0.27 -3.05
CA TYR A 49 -16.24 -0.45 -3.76
C TYR A 49 -17.42 -0.13 -2.85
N GLN A 50 -18.25 0.81 -3.29
CA GLN A 50 -19.52 1.14 -2.66
C GLN A 50 -20.58 1.39 -3.73
N ARG A 51 -21.84 1.00 -3.48
CA ARG A 51 -22.93 1.32 -4.41
C ARG A 51 -23.12 2.83 -4.48
N GLY A 52 -22.81 3.40 -5.64
CA GLY A 52 -23.12 4.78 -6.00
C GLY A 52 -21.93 5.74 -6.04
N ASP A 53 -20.93 5.54 -5.19
CA ASP A 53 -19.81 6.49 -5.04
C ASP A 53 -18.45 5.79 -4.94
N PRO A 54 -17.99 5.08 -5.97
CA PRO A 54 -16.71 4.36 -5.91
C PRO A 54 -15.56 5.33 -5.58
N SER A 55 -14.70 4.93 -4.64
CA SER A 55 -13.55 5.72 -4.24
C SER A 55 -12.27 4.90 -4.32
N LEU A 56 -11.13 5.57 -4.21
CA LEU A 56 -9.81 4.96 -4.13
C LEU A 56 -9.18 5.36 -2.80
N SER A 57 -8.55 4.41 -2.12
CA SER A 57 -7.75 4.67 -0.93
C SER A 57 -6.27 4.63 -1.30
N LEU A 58 -5.60 5.76 -1.09
CA LEU A 58 -4.15 5.90 -1.21
C LEU A 58 -3.53 5.84 0.19
N PHE A 59 -2.58 4.93 0.39
CA PHE A 59 -1.80 4.80 1.60
C PHE A 59 -0.37 5.30 1.38
N TYR A 60 0.14 6.08 2.33
CA TYR A 60 1.49 6.63 2.31
C TYR A 60 1.98 6.96 3.73
N TYR A 61 3.27 7.15 3.91
CA TYR A 61 3.85 7.73 5.13
C TYR A 61 3.99 9.25 5.04
N ASN A 62 3.60 9.96 6.08
CA ASN A 62 3.88 11.39 6.23
C ASN A 62 5.31 11.65 6.75
N GLU A 63 5.73 12.91 6.76
CA GLU A 63 7.05 13.38 7.20
C GLU A 63 7.42 13.00 8.64
N PHE A 64 6.45 12.62 9.47
CA PHE A 64 6.64 12.13 10.84
C PHE A 64 6.68 10.60 10.94
N GLY A 65 6.59 9.88 9.82
CA GLY A 65 6.60 8.42 9.77
C GLY A 65 5.25 7.76 10.06
N TYR A 66 4.14 8.49 10.10
CA TYR A 66 2.82 7.89 10.30
C TYR A 66 2.22 7.43 8.98
N LEU A 67 1.67 6.21 8.95
CA LEU A 67 0.85 5.72 7.84
C LEU A 67 -0.47 6.49 7.79
N ARG A 68 -0.79 7.04 6.62
CA ARG A 68 -1.98 7.84 6.34
C ARG A 68 -2.78 7.23 5.20
N GLN A 69 -4.07 7.56 5.15
CA GLN A 69 -4.98 7.21 4.06
C GLN A 69 -5.57 8.49 3.49
N VAL A 70 -5.67 8.55 2.17
CA VAL A 70 -6.42 9.57 1.44
C VAL A 70 -7.50 8.87 0.65
N SER A 71 -8.75 9.31 0.81
CA SER A 71 -9.87 8.88 -0.01
C SER A 71 -9.99 9.78 -1.23
N ILE A 72 -10.06 9.17 -2.40
CA ILE A 72 -10.09 9.85 -3.69
C ILE A 72 -11.38 9.43 -4.38
N HIS A 73 -12.36 10.34 -4.45
CA HIS A 73 -13.62 10.14 -5.15
C HIS A 73 -13.53 10.65 -6.60
N SER A 74 -12.80 11.74 -6.81
CA SER A 74 -12.46 12.27 -8.13
C SER A 74 -11.20 13.15 -8.09
N ALA A 75 -10.78 13.70 -9.24
CA ALA A 75 -9.66 14.67 -9.32
C ALA A 75 -9.85 15.87 -8.39
N THR A 76 -11.12 16.29 -8.27
CA THR A 76 -11.57 17.52 -7.62
C THR A 76 -12.18 17.25 -6.26
N ASP A 77 -12.36 15.97 -5.91
CA ASP A 77 -12.93 15.52 -4.64
C ASP A 77 -11.98 14.50 -4.02
N VAL A 78 -10.93 15.06 -3.40
CA VAL A 78 -9.91 14.35 -2.63
C VAL A 78 -10.16 14.69 -1.17
N THR A 79 -10.67 13.72 -0.42
CA THR A 79 -10.94 13.86 1.01
C THR A 79 -9.86 13.12 1.80
N GLN A 80 -9.09 13.86 2.58
CA GLN A 80 -8.12 13.26 3.48
C GLN A 80 -8.85 12.58 4.64
N VAL A 81 -8.62 11.27 4.83
CA VAL A 81 -9.12 10.57 6.01
C VAL A 81 -8.01 10.57 7.06
N TYR A 82 -8.19 11.42 8.06
CA TYR A 82 -7.23 11.54 9.16
C TYR A 82 -7.22 10.25 9.99
N GLY A 83 -6.10 9.53 9.95
CA GLY A 83 -5.84 8.42 10.85
C GLY A 83 -6.41 7.07 10.41
N VAL A 84 -5.60 6.33 9.64
CA VAL A 84 -5.57 4.84 9.69
C VAL A 84 -5.15 4.34 11.10
N ALA A 85 -4.79 5.28 11.97
CA ALA A 85 -3.88 5.15 13.09
C ALA A 85 -4.15 6.12 14.27
N GLU A 86 -5.25 6.89 14.25
CA GLU A 86 -5.59 7.79 15.37
C GLU A 86 -6.75 7.27 16.23
N THR A 87 -7.10 5.97 16.12
CA THR A 87 -7.93 5.31 17.13
C THR A 87 -7.08 4.97 18.35
N GLY A 88 -6.92 5.96 19.21
CA GLY A 88 -6.76 5.85 20.67
C GLY A 88 -5.88 4.71 21.19
N SER A 89 -4.76 5.09 21.81
CA SER A 89 -4.02 4.28 22.80
C SER A 89 -3.31 3.02 22.27
N SER A 90 -2.28 3.23 21.43
CA SER A 90 -0.99 2.47 21.45
C SER A 90 -0.08 2.80 20.26
N MET A 91 -0.41 3.77 19.42
CA MET A 91 0.46 4.21 18.32
C MET A 91 1.49 5.24 18.77
N ARG A 92 2.37 4.83 19.68
CA ARG A 92 3.62 5.55 19.93
C ARG A 92 4.73 4.85 19.17
N PHE A 93 5.25 5.57 18.18
CA PHE A 93 6.48 5.32 17.42
C PHE A 93 6.45 4.12 16.48
N TYR A 94 6.38 4.36 15.18
CA TYR A 94 7.24 3.64 14.23
C TYR A 94 7.63 4.60 13.13
N GLU A 95 8.87 5.09 13.20
CA GLU A 95 9.54 5.79 12.10
C GLU A 95 9.39 4.92 10.85
N ALA A 96 9.02 5.52 9.71
CA ALA A 96 9.07 4.83 8.44
C ALA A 96 10.48 4.24 8.30
N THR A 97 10.61 2.91 8.33
CA THR A 97 11.92 2.32 8.08
C THR A 97 12.26 2.68 6.64
N PRO A 98 13.45 3.27 6.38
CA PRO A 98 13.88 3.50 5.02
C PRO A 98 13.72 2.19 4.23
N TYR A 99 13.20 2.29 3.01
CA TYR A 99 12.95 1.14 2.12
C TYR A 99 11.73 0.26 2.45
N THR A 100 10.77 0.74 3.26
CA THR A 100 9.47 0.08 3.36
C THR A 100 8.78 0.05 1.99
N VAL A 101 8.24 -1.11 1.60
CA VAL A 101 7.35 -1.23 0.44
C VAL A 101 5.93 -1.55 0.90
N LEU A 102 4.93 -1.01 0.19
CA LEU A 102 3.51 -1.17 0.53
C LEU A 102 2.75 -1.88 -0.59
N ALA A 103 1.75 -2.66 -0.21
CA ALA A 103 0.67 -3.07 -1.07
C ALA A 103 -0.65 -2.94 -0.32
N ALA A 104 -1.73 -2.68 -1.03
CA ALA A 104 -3.06 -2.63 -0.47
C ALA A 104 -4.04 -3.34 -1.39
N PHE A 105 -5.06 -3.95 -0.80
CA PHE A 105 -6.20 -4.47 -1.53
C PHE A 105 -7.48 -4.30 -0.72
N THR A 106 -8.60 -4.41 -1.41
CA THR A 106 -9.91 -4.47 -0.79
C THR A 106 -10.61 -5.77 -1.14
N ALA A 107 -11.47 -6.21 -0.22
CA ALA A 107 -12.40 -7.29 -0.43
C ALA A 107 -13.77 -6.88 0.12
N GLY A 108 -14.85 -7.24 -0.58
CA GLY A 108 -16.22 -6.88 -0.20
C GLY A 108 -16.67 -5.48 -0.64
N TRP A 109 -17.80 -5.04 -0.10
CA TRP A 109 -18.49 -3.79 -0.47
C TRP A 109 -18.74 -2.92 0.77
N ASN A 110 -18.73 -1.60 0.60
CA ASN A 110 -18.98 -0.63 1.67
C ASN A 110 -20.47 -0.32 1.91
N ASP A 111 -21.40 -1.11 1.35
CA ASP A 111 -22.85 -0.82 1.42
C ASP A 111 -23.40 -0.93 2.85
N THR A 112 -22.85 -1.89 3.60
CA THR A 112 -23.01 -2.06 5.04
C THR A 112 -21.60 -2.31 5.55
N SER A 113 -21.11 -1.49 6.48
CA SER A 113 -19.71 -1.45 6.98
C SER A 113 -19.06 -2.79 7.35
N ASP A 114 -19.84 -3.87 7.44
CA ASP A 114 -19.43 -5.19 7.87
C ASP A 114 -18.78 -6.02 6.76
N ASP A 115 -19.05 -5.69 5.49
CA ASP A 115 -18.53 -6.44 4.34
C ASP A 115 -17.20 -5.88 3.81
N LEU A 116 -16.95 -4.57 3.95
CA LEU A 116 -15.73 -3.95 3.47
C LEU A 116 -14.53 -4.36 4.32
N LYS A 117 -13.54 -4.94 3.65
CA LYS A 117 -12.22 -5.18 4.20
C LYS A 117 -11.21 -4.42 3.37
N ILE A 118 -10.40 -3.59 4.03
CA ILE A 118 -9.21 -2.99 3.43
C ILE A 118 -8.02 -3.60 4.13
N GLN A 119 -7.03 -4.03 3.37
CA GLN A 119 -5.82 -4.65 3.89
C GLN A 119 -4.64 -3.86 3.36
N VAL A 120 -3.79 -3.37 4.27
CA VAL A 120 -2.54 -2.69 3.94
C VAL A 120 -1.40 -3.54 4.47
N LEU A 121 -0.61 -4.07 3.54
CA LEU A 121 0.56 -4.86 3.83
C LEU A 121 1.80 -3.99 3.64
N GLY A 122 2.73 -4.05 4.58
CA GLY A 122 4.07 -3.52 4.39
C GLY A 122 5.15 -4.54 4.69
N LEU A 123 6.29 -4.35 4.03
CA LEU A 123 7.53 -5.05 4.30
C LEU A 123 8.59 -4.00 4.62
N ASP A 124 9.00 -3.98 5.88
CA ASP A 124 10.03 -3.07 6.39
C ASP A 124 11.40 -3.50 5.81
N GLY A 125 12.12 -2.55 5.21
CA GLY A 125 13.39 -2.79 4.54
C GLY A 125 14.61 -2.71 5.48
N LEU A 126 15.70 -3.39 5.14
CA LEU A 126 16.94 -3.31 5.91
C LEU A 126 17.67 -1.98 5.64
N LEU A 127 17.90 -1.19 6.70
CA LEU A 127 19.14 -0.42 6.79
C LEU A 127 20.24 -1.35 7.33
N TYR A 128 21.42 -1.27 6.72
CA TYR A 128 22.66 -1.94 7.11
C TYR A 128 22.67 -2.44 8.57
N ASN A 129 22.81 -3.76 8.75
CA ASN A 129 22.99 -4.49 10.02
C ASN A 129 21.81 -4.68 10.99
N TYR A 130 20.56 -4.29 10.68
CA TYR A 130 19.42 -4.58 11.57
C TYR A 130 18.45 -5.61 11.00
N SER A 131 18.39 -6.78 11.64
CA SER A 131 17.68 -8.01 11.24
C SER A 131 16.14 -7.96 11.19
N TYR A 132 15.51 -6.78 11.19
CA TYR A 132 14.06 -6.66 11.30
C TYR A 132 13.39 -6.66 9.93
N GLN A 133 13.23 -7.86 9.36
CA GLN A 133 12.43 -8.09 8.15
C GLN A 133 10.99 -8.37 8.54
N ASN A 134 10.31 -7.34 9.02
CA ASN A 134 8.95 -7.53 9.51
C ASN A 134 7.95 -7.26 8.40
N ALA A 135 7.36 -8.34 7.89
CA ALA A 135 6.10 -8.24 7.18
C ALA A 135 5.02 -7.88 8.19
N TRP A 136 4.16 -6.93 7.84
CA TRP A 136 3.10 -6.50 8.72
C TRP A 136 1.85 -6.15 7.93
N LEU A 137 0.72 -6.24 8.60
CA LEU A 137 -0.59 -6.00 8.02
C LEU A 137 -1.40 -5.07 8.94
N MET A 138 -2.17 -4.18 8.33
CA MET A 138 -3.24 -3.43 8.97
C MET A 138 -4.54 -3.71 8.23
N ALA A 139 -5.59 -4.00 8.98
CA ALA A 139 -6.89 -4.36 8.45
C ALA A 139 -7.94 -3.33 8.85
N TYR A 140 -8.73 -2.85 7.90
CA TYR A 140 -9.98 -2.15 8.16
C TYR A 140 -11.12 -3.16 8.11
N GLN A 141 -11.92 -3.23 9.16
CA GLN A 141 -13.12 -4.05 9.22
C GLN A 141 -14.10 -3.47 10.25
N TYR A 142 -15.41 -3.61 10.01
CA TYR A 142 -16.46 -3.15 10.94
C TYR A 142 -16.35 -1.66 11.29
N GLY A 143 -16.00 -0.82 10.31
CA GLY A 143 -15.91 0.62 10.49
C GLY A 143 -14.61 1.13 11.12
N GLN A 144 -13.66 0.23 11.48
CA GLN A 144 -12.46 0.60 12.23
C GLN A 144 -11.20 -0.06 11.70
N TRP A 145 -10.07 0.63 11.91
CA TRP A 145 -8.74 0.07 11.67
C TRP A 145 -8.28 -0.75 12.87
N ALA A 146 -7.86 -1.98 12.60
CA ALA A 146 -7.13 -2.81 13.54
C ALA A 146 -5.68 -2.33 13.69
N ALA A 147 -5.04 -2.70 14.80
CA ALA A 147 -3.64 -2.42 15.02
C ALA A 147 -2.74 -3.11 13.97
N LYS A 148 -1.54 -2.57 13.78
CA LYS A 148 -0.47 -3.19 12.98
C LYS A 148 -0.11 -4.55 13.60
N GLU A 149 -0.22 -5.60 12.81
CA GLU A 149 0.14 -6.96 13.22
C GLU A 149 1.24 -7.54 12.33
N TYR A 150 2.14 -8.30 12.95
CA TYR A 150 3.25 -8.96 12.26
C TYR A 150 2.77 -10.24 11.54
N VAL A 151 3.26 -10.45 10.32
CA VAL A 151 2.92 -11.59 9.47
C VAL A 151 4.15 -12.50 9.30
N PRO A 152 4.40 -13.44 10.22
CA PRO A 152 5.61 -14.26 10.21
C PRO A 152 5.84 -15.06 8.93
N THR A 153 4.76 -15.47 8.26
CA THR A 153 4.81 -16.33 7.07
C THR A 153 5.26 -15.61 5.81
N MET A 154 5.27 -14.27 5.83
CA MET A 154 5.76 -13.42 4.75
C MET A 154 7.22 -13.00 4.94
N VAL A 155 7.81 -13.34 6.09
CA VAL A 155 9.22 -13.09 6.35
C VAL A 155 10.05 -14.15 5.62
N ASN A 156 10.72 -13.72 4.58
CA ASN A 156 11.86 -14.43 4.02
C ASN A 156 13.12 -13.58 4.28
N ASN A 157 14.28 -14.22 4.37
CA ASN A 157 15.57 -13.56 4.63
C ASN A 157 16.03 -12.60 3.51
N ARG A 158 15.11 -12.06 2.70
CA ARG A 158 15.38 -11.40 1.43
C ARG A 158 14.50 -10.16 1.33
N ASN A 159 15.06 -9.02 0.94
CA ASN A 159 14.32 -7.77 0.87
C ASN A 159 13.53 -7.73 -0.45
N PRO A 160 12.20 -7.85 -0.45
CA PRO A 160 11.44 -7.57 -1.65
C PRO A 160 11.55 -6.09 -1.96
N MET A 161 11.88 -5.79 -3.21
CA MET A 161 11.98 -4.42 -3.72
C MET A 161 10.63 -3.85 -4.15
N ALA A 162 9.61 -4.71 -4.25
CA ALA A 162 8.25 -4.33 -4.57
C ALA A 162 7.27 -5.35 -4.00
N LEU A 163 6.08 -4.86 -3.65
CA LEU A 163 4.91 -5.66 -3.34
C LEU A 163 3.76 -5.29 -4.27
N THR A 164 2.94 -6.27 -4.61
CA THR A 164 1.65 -6.04 -5.23
C THR A 164 0.63 -7.04 -4.70
N ALA A 165 -0.64 -6.65 -4.66
CA ALA A 165 -1.73 -7.48 -4.20
C ALA A 165 -2.87 -7.48 -5.21
N ASN A 166 -3.57 -8.60 -5.34
CA ASN A 166 -4.84 -8.65 -6.06
C ASN A 166 -6.03 -8.54 -5.08
N GLN A 167 -7.23 -8.40 -5.62
CA GLN A 167 -8.48 -8.24 -4.83
C GLN A 167 -8.86 -9.47 -4.01
N ALA A 168 -8.24 -10.63 -4.25
CA ALA A 168 -8.44 -11.85 -3.47
C ALA A 168 -7.40 -12.04 -2.36
N GLY A 169 -6.54 -11.04 -2.12
CA GLY A 169 -5.46 -11.14 -1.14
C GLY A 169 -4.33 -12.08 -1.58
N ARG A 170 -4.16 -12.31 -2.89
CA ARG A 170 -2.88 -12.83 -3.41
C ARG A 170 -1.87 -11.71 -3.35
N VAL A 171 -0.74 -11.96 -2.71
CA VAL A 171 0.36 -11.00 -2.62
C VAL A 171 1.56 -11.55 -3.36
N TYR A 172 2.22 -10.68 -4.11
CA TYR A 172 3.44 -10.99 -4.86
C TYR A 172 4.55 -10.06 -4.40
N GLY A 173 5.68 -10.64 -4.01
CA GLY A 173 6.88 -9.91 -3.60
C GLY A 173 8.02 -10.20 -4.56
N THR A 174 8.58 -9.14 -5.15
CA THR A 174 9.67 -9.26 -6.12
C THR A 174 11.02 -9.04 -5.43
N ILE A 175 11.92 -10.02 -5.56
CA ILE A 175 13.27 -10.00 -5.02
C ILE A 175 14.25 -10.10 -6.17
N VAL A 176 15.15 -9.13 -6.30
CA VAL A 176 16.25 -9.17 -7.26
C VAL A 176 17.47 -9.81 -6.58
N GLN A 177 18.06 -10.82 -7.24
CA GLN A 177 19.29 -11.47 -6.78
C GLN A 177 20.28 -11.51 -7.94
N ASN A 178 21.42 -10.80 -7.87
CA ASN A 178 22.48 -10.85 -8.88
C ASN A 178 21.99 -10.98 -10.34
N THR A 179 21.86 -12.22 -10.84
CA THR A 179 21.46 -12.59 -12.20
C THR A 179 20.03 -13.15 -12.34
N SER A 180 19.18 -13.05 -11.32
CA SER A 180 17.81 -13.53 -11.32
C SER A 180 16.83 -12.63 -10.57
N VAL A 181 15.55 -12.73 -10.92
CA VAL A 181 14.45 -12.13 -10.19
C VAL A 181 13.52 -13.25 -9.72
N LEU A 182 13.28 -13.27 -8.42
CA LEU A 182 12.34 -14.18 -7.78
C LEU A 182 11.05 -13.44 -7.44
N ILE A 183 9.92 -14.04 -7.78
CA ILE A 183 8.59 -13.55 -7.38
C ILE A 183 8.02 -14.57 -6.41
N TYR A 184 7.89 -14.19 -5.14
CA TYR A 184 7.25 -14.99 -4.11
C TYR A 184 5.76 -14.71 -4.12
N GLU A 185 4.95 -15.76 -4.05
CA GLU A 185 3.50 -15.65 -3.99
C GLU A 185 2.98 -16.14 -2.63
N TRP A 186 2.08 -15.35 -2.05
CA TRP A 186 1.36 -15.67 -0.83
C TRP A 186 -0.15 -15.61 -1.02
N MET A 187 -0.87 -16.49 -0.32
CA MET A 187 -2.32 -16.55 -0.24
C MET A 187 -2.79 -16.00 1.08
N TRP A 188 -3.71 -15.04 1.08
CA TRP A 188 -4.46 -14.70 2.28
C TRP A 188 -5.38 -15.87 2.70
N GLU A 189 -5.30 -16.26 3.98
CA GLU A 189 -6.12 -17.35 4.55
C GLU A 189 -7.23 -16.83 5.48
N GLY A 190 -7.33 -15.52 5.64
CA GLY A 190 -8.23 -14.85 6.57
C GLY A 190 -7.49 -14.20 7.74
N GLY A 191 -8.14 -13.19 8.36
CA GLY A 191 -7.53 -12.38 9.41
C GLY A 191 -6.18 -11.82 8.96
N ASN A 192 -5.14 -12.03 9.77
CA ASN A 192 -3.78 -11.56 9.49
C ASN A 192 -2.83 -12.69 9.02
N SER A 193 -3.40 -13.77 8.49
CA SER A 193 -2.65 -14.97 8.11
C SER A 193 -2.48 -15.10 6.59
N TYR A 194 -1.26 -15.45 6.21
CA TYR A 194 -0.88 -15.75 4.83
C TYR A 194 -0.16 -17.08 4.76
N LYS A 195 -0.34 -17.84 3.68
CA LYS A 195 0.52 -18.99 3.35
C LYS A 195 1.37 -18.73 2.11
N PRO A 196 2.63 -19.18 2.09
CA PRO A 196 3.42 -19.22 0.86
C PRO A 196 2.82 -20.25 -0.11
N ILE A 197 2.85 -19.94 -1.41
CA ILE A 197 2.30 -20.82 -2.45
C ILE A 197 3.37 -21.28 -3.42
N GLY A 198 4.27 -20.37 -3.80
CA GLY A 198 5.25 -20.66 -4.83
C GLY A 198 6.26 -19.54 -5.03
N VAL A 199 7.26 -19.85 -5.85
CA VAL A 199 8.29 -18.91 -6.28
C VAL A 199 8.45 -19.04 -7.78
N VAL A 200 8.30 -17.94 -8.51
CA VAL A 200 8.67 -17.86 -9.93
C VAL A 200 10.10 -17.35 -10.01
N ASN A 201 10.97 -18.09 -10.71
CA ASN A 201 12.35 -17.68 -10.95
C ASN A 201 12.52 -17.27 -12.41
N THR A 202 13.00 -16.05 -12.61
CA THR A 202 13.37 -15.54 -13.93
C THR A 202 14.86 -15.25 -13.95
N THR A 203 15.58 -15.79 -14.93
CA THR A 203 17.01 -15.50 -15.14
C THR A 203 17.16 -14.26 -16.00
N LEU A 204 18.00 -13.32 -15.57
CA LEU A 204 18.41 -12.20 -16.41
C LEU A 204 19.22 -12.74 -17.60
N PRO A 205 19.05 -12.20 -18.82
CA PRO A 205 19.85 -12.58 -19.97
C PRO A 205 21.34 -12.41 -19.64
N SER A 206 22.16 -13.43 -19.95
CA SER A 206 23.61 -13.26 -19.94
C SER A 206 23.98 -12.27 -21.03
N GLY A 207 24.52 -11.12 -20.64
CA GLY A 207 25.11 -10.14 -21.55
C GLY A 207 26.36 -10.65 -22.25
#